data_AF-A0A3M8K7P8-F1
#
_entry.id   AF-A0A3M8K7P8-F1
#
_cell.length_a   1.000
_cell.length_b   1.000
_cell.length_c   1.000
_cell.angle_alpha   90.00
_cell.angle_beta   90.00
_cell.angle_gamma   90.00
#
_symmetry.space_group_name_H-M   'P 1'
#
loop_
_entity.id
_entity.type
_entity.pdbx_description
1 polymer ?
#
loop_
_entity_poly.entity_id
_entity_poly.type
_entity_poly.pdbx_seq_one_letter_code
_entity_poly.pdbx_strand_id
1 'polypeptide(L)' 'MTAKDLKSCSNASCGQKAGLAALTIADVVAKTAVLIDIYRRPAEDIRGPKWVWVLAQALNGVGPASYWMFGRK' A
#
# COMPACT_ATOMS: atom_id res chain seq x y z
N MET A 1 -22.77 -8.51 -27.01
CA MET A 1 -22.15 -9.00 -25.76
C MET A 1 -23.17 -9.86 -25.03
N THR A 2 -23.04 -11.17 -25.15
CA THR A 2 -23.99 -12.16 -24.63
C THR A 2 -23.83 -12.33 -23.11
N ALA A 3 -24.94 -12.54 -22.38
CA ALA A 3 -25.02 -12.73 -20.93
C ALA A 3 -24.14 -13.86 -20.34
N LYS A 4 -23.46 -14.63 -21.19
CA LYS A 4 -22.53 -15.71 -20.87
C LYS A 4 -21.17 -15.17 -20.37
N ASP A 5 -20.72 -14.02 -20.88
CA ASP A 5 -19.46 -13.38 -20.47
C ASP A 5 -19.53 -12.82 -19.04
N LEU A 6 -20.68 -12.26 -18.67
CA LEU A 6 -20.94 -11.77 -17.31
C LEU A 6 -20.97 -12.91 -16.28
N LYS A 7 -21.44 -14.10 -16.69
CA LYS A 7 -21.56 -15.27 -15.80
C LYS A 7 -20.24 -16.02 -15.60
N SER A 8 -19.32 -15.95 -16.56
CA SER A 8 -18.00 -16.61 -16.47
C SER A 8 -17.05 -15.96 -15.45
N CYS A 9 -17.25 -14.66 -15.13
CA CYS A 9 -16.52 -13.98 -14.06
C CYS A 9 -16.94 -14.44 -12.65
N SER A 10 -18.12 -15.06 -12.52
CA SER A 10 -18.76 -15.24 -11.21
C SER A 10 -18.28 -16.42 -10.37
N ASN A 11 -17.54 -17.40 -10.92
CA ASN A 11 -17.44 -18.71 -10.25
C ASN A 11 -16.12 -19.05 -9.52
N ALA A 12 -15.08 -18.21 -9.63
CA ALA A 12 -13.88 -18.32 -8.78
C ALA A 12 -12.94 -17.11 -8.92
N SER A 13 -12.82 -16.54 -10.13
CA SER A 13 -11.67 -15.68 -10.46
C SER A 13 -11.93 -14.18 -10.46
N CYS A 14 -13.16 -13.67 -10.61
CA CYS A 14 -13.37 -12.21 -10.64
C CYS A 14 -13.35 -11.57 -9.26
N GLY A 15 -13.91 -12.22 -8.24
CA GLY A 15 -13.79 -11.75 -6.85
C GLY A 15 -12.35 -11.78 -6.35
N GLN A 16 -11.61 -12.86 -6.65
CA GLN A 16 -10.19 -12.95 -6.30
C GLN A 16 -9.33 -11.94 -7.07
N LYS A 17 -9.55 -11.75 -8.37
CA LYS A 17 -8.83 -10.74 -9.17
C LYS A 17 -9.15 -9.31 -8.71
N ALA A 18 -10.41 -9.01 -8.43
CA ALA A 18 -10.82 -7.71 -7.92
C ALA A 18 -10.25 -7.45 -6.52
N GLY A 19 -10.26 -8.46 -5.63
CA GLY A 19 -9.65 -8.37 -4.31
C GLY A 19 -8.15 -8.14 -4.38
N LEU A 20 -7.44 -8.88 -5.24
CA LEU A 20 -6.01 -8.68 -5.45
C LEU A 20 -5.71 -7.29 -6.01
N ALA A 21 -6.48 -6.83 -7.01
CA ALA A 21 -6.34 -5.49 -7.55
C ALA A 21 -6.55 -4.42 -6.46
N ALA A 22 -7.59 -4.54 -5.65
CA ALA A 22 -7.85 -3.63 -4.54
C ALA A 22 -6.70 -3.62 -3.52
N LEU A 23 -6.14 -4.77 -3.16
CA LEU A 23 -4.99 -4.87 -2.26
C LEU A 23 -3.75 -4.20 -2.84
N THR A 24 -3.46 -4.41 -4.13
CA THR A 24 -2.31 -3.76 -4.78
C THR A 24 -2.47 -2.25 -4.85
N ILE A 25 -3.68 -1.75 -5.16
CA ILE A 25 -3.98 -0.31 -5.16
C ILE A 25 -3.81 0.26 -3.74
N ALA A 26 -4.35 -0.43 -2.73
CA ALA A 26 -4.25 0.01 -1.34
C ALA A 26 -2.78 0.08 -0.88
N ASP A 27 -1.95 -0.92 -1.23
CA ASP A 27 -0.53 -0.94 -0.90
C ASP A 27 0.23 0.21 -1.58
N VAL A 28 -0.02 0.47 -2.87
CA VAL A 28 0.59 1.61 -3.59
C VAL A 28 0.18 2.95 -2.99
N VAL A 29 -1.10 3.13 -2.66
CA VAL A 29 -1.60 4.35 -2.02
C VAL A 29 -0.95 4.53 -0.64
N ALA A 30 -0.88 3.46 0.16
CA ALA A 30 -0.26 3.50 1.48
C ALA A 30 1.23 3.85 1.40
N LYS A 31 1.98 3.26 0.46
CA LYS A 31 3.40 3.58 0.26
C LYS A 31 3.59 5.03 -0.15
N THR A 32 2.77 5.51 -1.10
CA THR A 32 2.82 6.90 -1.57
C THR A 32 2.52 7.89 -0.45
N ALA A 33 1.50 7.59 0.38
CA ALA A 33 1.15 8.43 1.53
C ALA A 33 2.31 8.55 2.53
N VAL A 34 3.01 7.46 2.80
CA VAL A 34 4.19 7.46 3.67
C VAL A 34 5.33 8.29 3.09
N LEU A 35 5.61 8.17 1.78
CA LEU A 35 6.65 8.98 1.14
C LEU A 35 6.33 10.47 1.21
N ILE A 36 5.06 10.85 0.99
CA ILE A 36 4.60 12.23 1.12
C ILE A 36 4.74 12.72 2.56
N ASP A 37 4.37 11.90 3.56
CA ASP A 37 4.49 12.25 4.98
C ASP A 37 5.96 12.44 5.39
N ILE A 38 6.85 11.52 4.98
CA ILE A 38 8.31 11.64 5.22
C ILE A 38 8.88 12.91 4.59
N TYR A 39 8.44 13.25 3.37
CA TYR A 39 8.89 14.45 2.68
C TYR A 39 8.46 15.73 3.40
N ARG A 40 7.19 15.78 3.85
CA ARG A 40 6.61 16.97 4.49
C ARG A 40 7.02 17.17 5.94
N ARG A 41 7.27 16.11 6.71
CA ARG A 41 7.62 16.21 8.14
C ARG A 41 9.06 16.69 8.34
N PRO A 42 9.33 17.53 9.35
CA PRO A 42 10.70 17.81 9.76
C PRO A 42 11.37 16.53 10.29
N ALA A 43 12.70 16.44 10.17
CA ALA A 43 13.44 15.24 10.56
C ALA A 43 13.34 14.96 12.08
N GLU A 44 13.06 15.99 12.88
CA GLU A 44 12.89 15.88 14.33
C GLU A 44 11.66 15.04 14.74
N ASP A 45 10.62 15.02 13.91
CA ASP A 45 9.35 14.31 14.16
C ASP A 45 9.38 12.85 13.67
N ILE A 46 10.46 12.44 13.02
CA ILE A 46 10.66 11.09 12.51
C ILE A 46 11.71 10.39 13.38
N ARG A 47 11.42 9.14 13.76
CA ARG A 47 12.35 8.32 14.54
C ARG A 47 13.46 7.79 13.64
N GLY A 48 14.63 8.43 13.69
CA GLY A 48 15.80 8.04 12.91
C GLY A 48 15.86 8.69 11.52
N PRO A 49 16.79 8.25 10.65
CA PRO A 49 17.00 8.87 9.35
C PRO A 49 15.81 8.65 8.40
N LYS A 50 15.40 9.69 7.68
CA LYS A 50 14.30 9.61 6.69
C LYS A 50 14.49 8.49 5.65
N TRP A 51 15.72 8.28 5.18
CA TRP A 51 16.01 7.29 4.14
C TRP A 51 15.75 5.84 4.59
N VAL A 52 15.87 5.55 5.89
CA VAL A 52 15.55 4.22 6.45
C VAL A 52 14.06 3.93 6.25
N TRP A 53 13.20 4.93 6.51
CA TRP A 53 11.76 4.80 6.31
C TRP A 53 11.35 4.74 4.84
N VAL A 54 12.11 5.38 3.94
CA VAL A 54 11.94 5.20 2.49
C VAL A 54 12.28 3.77 2.08
N LEU A 55 13.39 3.21 2.57
CA LEU A 55 13.78 1.83 2.28
C LEU A 55 12.82 0.80 2.89
N ALA A 56 12.23 1.09 4.05
CA ALA A 56 11.21 0.23 4.66
C ALA A 56 10.01 0.00 3.70
N GLN A 57 9.73 0.96 2.80
CA GLN A 57 8.68 0.81 1.79
C GLN A 57 9.01 -0.21 0.70
N ALA A 58 10.23 -0.72 0.60
CA ALA A 58 10.55 -1.84 -0.28
C ALA A 58 9.95 -3.17 0.23
N LEU A 59 9.62 -3.24 1.52
CA LEU A 59 8.96 -4.41 2.11
C LEU A 59 7.47 -4.39 1.75
N ASN A 60 7.02 -5.40 1.00
CA ASN A 60 5.62 -5.56 0.61
C ASN A 60 4.72 -5.80 1.83
N GLY A 61 3.62 -5.07 1.94
CA GLY A 61 2.64 -5.18 3.03
C GLY A 61 3.09 -4.66 4.40
N VAL A 62 4.40 -4.72 4.73
CA VAL A 62 4.92 -4.35 6.06
C VAL A 62 5.39 -2.90 6.14
N GLY A 63 5.92 -2.36 5.04
CA GLY A 63 6.52 -1.02 5.01
C GLY A 63 5.61 0.07 5.60
N PRO A 64 4.43 0.33 5.01
CA PRO A 64 3.56 1.40 5.48
C PRO A 64 3.11 1.24 6.92
N ALA A 65 2.73 0.02 7.33
CA ALA A 65 2.29 -0.25 8.70
C ALA A 65 3.41 0.05 9.71
N SER A 66 4.65 -0.36 9.41
CA SER A 66 5.80 -0.12 10.29
C SER A 66 6.10 1.36 10.48
N TYR A 67 5.99 2.17 9.41
CA TYR A 67 6.18 3.62 9.51
C TYR A 67 5.13 4.28 10.39
N TRP A 68 3.86 3.93 10.21
CA TRP A 68 2.77 4.55 10.97
C TRP A 68 2.80 4.19 12.46
N MET A 69 3.24 2.97 12.79
CA MET A 69 3.35 2.47 14.17
C MET A 69 4.62 2.94 14.88
N PHE A 70 5.76 2.98 14.19
CA PHE A 70 7.07 3.17 14.82
C PHE A 70 7.87 4.37 14.29
N GLY A 71 7.58 4.84 13.07
CA GLY A 71 8.40 5.86 12.40
C GLY A 71 8.07 7.29 12.76
N ARG A 72 6.86 7.56 13.24
CA ARG A 72 6.46 8.89 13.73
C ARG A 72 6.68 9.02 15.23
N LYS A 73 6.99 10.24 15.67
CA LYS A 73 6.86 10.64 17.09
C LYS A 73 5.46 11.16 17.38
#